data_AF-A0A6B3HW60-F1
#
_entry.id   AF-A0A6B3HW60-F1
#
_cell.length_a   1.000
_cell.length_b   1.000
_cell.length_c   1.000
_cell.angle_alpha   90.00
_cell.angle_beta   90.00
_cell.angle_gamma   90.00
#
_symmetry.space_group_name_H-M   'P 1'
#
loop_
_entity.id
_entity.type
_entity.pdbx_description
1 polymer ?
#
loop_
_entity_poly.entity_id
_entity_poly.type
_entity_poly.pdbx_seq_one_letter_code
_entity_poly.pdbx_strand_id
1 'polypeptide(L)' 'PPVYCVHPVSGSPYCYADLARRIDPGSPVFGFEAPGFDGIDEPAQSIRELAEVHTATLRAARPHGPYQLLGWSLGGVVA' A
#
# COMPACT_ATOMS: atom_id res chain seq x y z
N PRO A 1 9.02 3.31 12.89
CA PRO A 1 9.06 2.19 11.90
C PRO A 1 8.18 2.54 10.69
N PRO A 2 8.46 2.06 9.47
CA PRO A 2 7.66 2.45 8.31
C PRO A 2 6.21 2.00 8.43
N VAL A 3 5.31 2.82 7.90
CA VAL A 3 3.88 2.50 7.73
C VAL A 3 3.64 2.33 6.23
N TYR A 4 3.00 1.23 5.84
CA TYR A 4 2.64 0.95 4.46
C TYR A 4 1.13 1.07 4.31
N CYS A 5 0.69 2.05 3.53
CA CYS A 5 -0.71 2.37 3.33
C CYS A 5 -1.21 1.77 2.02
N VAL A 6 -2.19 0.87 2.10
CA VAL A 6 -2.81 0.23 0.93
C VAL A 6 -3.90 1.13 0.37
N HIS A 7 -3.90 1.37 -0.95
CA HIS A 7 -4.86 2.24 -1.61
C HIS A 7 -6.32 1.79 -1.38
N PRO A 8 -7.28 2.74 -1.35
CA PRO A 8 -8.70 2.44 -1.46
C PRO A 8 -9.09 2.08 -2.91
N VAL A 9 -10.38 1.89 -3.20
CA VAL A 9 -10.86 1.48 -4.54
C VAL A 9 -10.47 2.44 -5.67
N SER A 10 -10.11 3.69 -5.36
CA SER A 10 -9.63 4.66 -6.35
C SER A 10 -8.23 4.35 -6.91
N GLY A 11 -7.52 3.35 -6.37
CA GLY A 11 -6.20 2.92 -6.84
C GLY A 11 -5.02 3.76 -6.33
N SER A 12 -5.23 5.05 -6.04
CA SER A 12 -4.19 5.92 -5.50
C SER A 12 -4.16 5.94 -3.96
N PRO A 13 -2.98 5.86 -3.31
CA PRO A 13 -2.82 6.03 -1.87
C PRO A 13 -2.82 7.50 -1.42
N TYR A 14 -3.06 8.46 -2.31
CA TYR A 14 -2.93 9.90 -2.00
C TYR A 14 -3.86 10.38 -0.86
N CYS A 15 -4.95 9.66 -0.58
CA CYS A 15 -5.80 9.92 0.57
C CYS A 15 -5.05 9.88 1.93
N TYR A 16 -3.87 9.26 1.99
CA TYR A 16 -3.03 9.22 3.19
C TYR A 16 -2.03 10.38 3.30
N ALA A 17 -1.97 11.33 2.35
CA ALA A 17 -0.98 12.41 2.35
C ALA A 17 -1.03 13.28 3.62
N ASP A 18 -2.23 13.61 4.09
CA ASP A 18 -2.41 14.37 5.33
C ASP A 18 -1.99 13.59 6.57
N LEU A 19 -2.24 12.28 6.58
CA LEU A 19 -1.78 11.39 7.65
C LEU A 19 -0.25 11.32 7.66
N ALA A 20 0.38 11.16 6.49
CA ALA A 20 1.83 11.08 6.36
C ALA A 20 2.54 12.33 6.91
N ARG A 21 1.91 13.51 6.81
CA ARG A 21 2.42 14.76 7.38
C ARG A 21 2.29 14.86 8.91
N ARG A 22 1.47 14.01 9.54
CA ARG A 22 1.17 14.05 10.99
C ARG A 22 1.79 12.90 11.78
N ILE A 23 2.20 11.83 11.10
CA ILE A 23 2.96 10.73 11.71
C ILE A 23 4.35 11.25 12.12
N ASP A 24 4.94 10.61 13.14
CA ASP A 24 6.31 10.85 13.58
C ASP A 24 7.26 11.00 12.36
N PRO A 25 7.98 12.14 12.23
CA PRO A 25 8.91 12.37 11.12
C PRO A 25 10.00 11.29 10.97
N GLY A 26 10.31 10.55 12.03
CA GLY A 26 11.24 9.41 11.99
C GLY A 26 10.65 8.12 11.41
N SER A 27 9.35 8.09 11.12
CA SER A 27 8.63 6.92 10.61
C SER A 27 8.18 7.16 9.17
N PRO A 28 8.91 6.65 8.16
CA PRO A 28 8.55 6.88 6.77
C PRO A 28 7.19 6.24 6.42
N VAL A 29 6.44 6.90 5.54
CA VAL A 29 5.13 6.42 5.09
C VAL A 29 5.21 6.11 3.60
N PHE A 30 4.87 4.87 3.24
CA PHE A 30 4.82 4.40 1.87
C PHE A 30 3.37 4.12 1.47
N GLY A 31 3.02 4.43 0.22
CA GLY A 31 1.73 4.09 -0.35
C GLY A 31 1.88 2.97 -1.37
N PHE A 32 1.02 1.96 -1.31
CA PHE A 32 0.82 1.04 -2.41
C PHE A 32 -0.20 1.64 -3.36
N GLU A 33 0.18 1.76 -4.63
CA GLU A 33 -0.71 2.11 -5.73
C GLU A 33 -1.23 0.83 -6.40
N ALA A 34 -2.43 0.88 -6.96
CA ALA A 34 -3.00 -0.26 -7.66
C ALA A 34 -2.12 -0.64 -8.87
N PRO A 35 -1.88 -1.95 -9.11
CA PRO A 35 -1.31 -2.40 -10.38
C PRO A 35 -2.11 -1.83 -11.56
N GLY A 36 -1.40 -1.36 -12.58
CA GLY A 36 -1.99 -0.73 -13.77
C GLY A 36 -2.53 0.69 -13.60
N PHE A 37 -2.33 1.33 -12.43
CA PHE A 37 -2.68 2.74 -12.25
C PHE A 37 -1.82 3.68 -13.10
N ASP A 38 -0.59 3.26 -13.42
CA ASP A 38 0.33 3.96 -14.31
C ASP A 38 -0.07 3.86 -15.81
N GLY A 39 -1.04 3.01 -16.13
CA GLY A 39 -1.48 2.72 -17.50
C GLY A 39 -0.49 1.86 -18.29
N ILE A 40 0.49 1.24 -17.64
CA ILE A 40 1.50 0.36 -18.25
C ILE A 40 1.22 -1.09 -17.87
N ASP A 41 1.04 -1.36 -16.57
CA ASP A 41 0.77 -2.71 -16.08
C ASP A 41 -0.72 -3.07 -16.18
N GLU A 42 -1.04 -4.37 -16.14
CA GLU A 42 -2.42 -4.83 -16.09
C GLU A 42 -2.99 -4.72 -14.66
N PRO A 43 -4.27 -4.34 -14.49
CA PRO A 43 -4.91 -4.34 -13.19
C PRO A 43 -5.01 -5.75 -12.59
N ALA A 44 -4.85 -5.85 -11.28
CA ALA A 44 -5.13 -7.09 -10.56
C ALA A 44 -6.62 -7.46 -10.71
N GLN A 45 -6.90 -8.74 -10.99
CA GLN A 45 -8.24 -9.24 -11.29
C GLN A 45 -8.95 -9.79 -10.06
N SER A 46 -8.29 -9.83 -8.90
CA SER A 46 -8.87 -10.25 -7.63
C SER A 46 -8.19 -9.61 -6.42
N ILE A 47 -8.87 -9.61 -5.27
CA ILE A 47 -8.29 -9.17 -3.98
C ILE A 47 -7.06 -10.01 -3.61
N ARG A 48 -7.07 -11.32 -3.92
CA ARG A 48 -5.94 -12.21 -3.66
C ARG A 48 -4.71 -11.79 -4.47
N GLU A 49 -4.89 -11.59 -5.77
CA GLU A 49 -3.81 -11.16 -6.66
C GLU A 49 -3.26 -9.79 -6.23
N LEU A 50 -4.14 -8.85 -5.85
CA LEU A 50 -3.74 -7.55 -5.33
C LEU A 50 -2.85 -7.68 -4.08
N ALA A 51 -3.25 -8.53 -3.13
CA ALA A 51 -2.48 -8.80 -1.92
C ALA A 51 -1.14 -9.50 -2.22
N GLU A 52 -1.11 -10.43 -3.18
CA GLU A 52 0.11 -11.12 -3.62
C GLU A 52 1.12 -10.14 -4.23
N VAL A 53 0.67 -9.25 -5.12
CA VAL A 53 1.51 -8.21 -5.73
C VAL A 53 2.08 -7.28 -4.65
N HIS A 54 1.23 -6.72 -3.78
CA HIS A 54 1.71 -5.82 -2.72
C HIS A 54 2.64 -6.52 -1.73
N THR A 55 2.38 -7.79 -1.38
CA THR A 55 3.25 -8.58 -0.51
C THR A 55 4.60 -8.83 -1.16
N ALA A 56 4.63 -9.14 -2.46
CA ALA A 56 5.88 -9.32 -3.21
C ALA A 56 6.70 -8.03 -3.23
N THR A 57 6.08 -6.90 -3.55
CA THR A 57 6.72 -5.57 -3.52
C THR A 57 7.24 -5.23 -2.12
N LEU A 58 6.43 -5.46 -1.09
CA LEU A 58 6.81 -5.22 0.31
C LEU A 58 8.05 -6.05 0.70
N ARG A 59 8.04 -7.35 0.41
CA ARG A 59 9.12 -8.27 0.77
C ARG A 59 10.39 -8.03 -0.03
N ALA A 60 10.28 -7.57 -1.27
CA ALA A 60 11.43 -7.17 -2.07
C ALA A 60 12.14 -5.95 -1.45
N ALA A 61 11.37 -4.97 -0.95
CA ALA A 61 11.93 -3.81 -0.26
C ALA A 61 12.41 -4.12 1.17
N ARG A 62 11.65 -4.93 1.91
CA ARG A 62 11.88 -5.31 3.31
C ARG A 62 11.55 -6.80 3.51
N PRO A 63 12.54 -7.70 3.48
CA PRO A 63 12.29 -9.15 3.53
C PRO A 63 11.67 -9.67 4.84
N HIS A 64 11.88 -8.95 5.95
CA HIS A 64 11.47 -9.38 7.28
C HIS A 64 10.69 -8.29 8.02
N GLY A 65 9.70 -8.73 8.80
CA GLY A 65 8.86 -7.88 9.63
C GLY A 65 9.50 -7.47 10.98
N PRO A 66 8.74 -6.81 11.85
CA PRO A 66 7.30 -6.58 11.77
C PRO A 66 6.91 -5.57 10.68
N TYR A 67 5.78 -5.81 10.02
CA TYR A 67 5.17 -4.88 9.05
C TYR A 67 4.06 -4.09 9.74
N GLN A 68 3.97 -2.79 9.48
CA GLN A 68 2.83 -1.96 9.89
C GLN A 68 2.03 -1.61 8.63
N LEU A 69 0.87 -2.24 8.49
CA LEU A 69 -0.03 -2.03 7.37
C LEU A 69 -1.20 -1.14 7.81
N LEU A 70 -1.62 -0.24 6.93
CA LEU A 70 -2.77 0.62 7.12
C LEU A 70 -3.64 0.58 5.87
N GLY A 71 -4.96 0.48 6.04
CA GLY A 71 -5.88 0.44 4.92
C GLY A 71 -7.23 1.07 5.27
N TRP A 72 -7.75 1.89 4.36
CA TRP A 72 -9.10 2.43 4.38
C TRP A 72 -9.91 1.84 3.22
N SER A 73 -11.19 1.53 3.48
CA SER A 73 -12.09 0.92 2.49
C SER A 73 -11.51 -0.41 1.96
N LEU A 74 -11.41 -0.60 0.64
CA LEU A 74 -10.77 -1.76 0.01
C LEU A 74 -9.38 -2.03 0.60
N GLY A 75 -8.58 -0.98 0.84
CA GLY A 75 -7.24 -1.12 1.39
C GLY A 75 -7.24 -1.81 2.76
N GLY A 76 -8.31 -1.66 3.55
CA GLY A 76 -8.46 -2.33 4.85
C GLY A 76 -8.80 -3.82 4.75
N VAL A 77 -9.31 -4.28 3.60
CA VAL A 77 -9.54 -5.72 3.33
C VAL A 77 -8.24 -6.38 2.85
N VAL A 78 -7.37 -5.61 2.19
CA VAL A 78 -6.11 -6.08 1.60
C VAL A 78 -4.95 -6.05 2.61
N ALA A 79 -4.92 -5.07 3.52
CA ALA A 79 -3.92 -4.90 4.57
C ALA A 79 -4.01 -5.95 5.68
#